data_AF-A0A8J2M7L4-F1
#
_entry.id   AF-A0A8J2M7L4-F1
#
_cell.length_a   1.000
_cell.length_b   1.000
_cell.length_c   1.000
_cell.angle_alpha   90.00
_cell.angle_beta   90.00
_cell.angle_gamma   90.00
#
_symmetry.space_group_name_H-M   'P 1'
#
loop_
_entity.id
_entity.type
_entity.pdbx_description
1 polymer ?
#
loop_
_entity_poly.entity_id
_entity_poly.type
_entity_poly.pdbx_seq_one_letter_code
_entity_poly.pdbx_strand_id
1 'polypeptide(L)'
;MRYDKWTHEKAISPVLLIKMITVMEAMDEKKKKPIVVHGTHGIRRTAVFVITSLLMKQISETHHMSILKAAIAVRRRRYGVLRFLEDYRLILQSALCYAKQCDLIKNEKIFMDAIDVGELLRVNL
;
A
#
# COMPACT_ATOMS: atom_id res chain seq x y z
N MET A 1 15.42 -4.63 6.20
CA MET A 1 15.39 -4.86 4.74
C MET A 1 15.63 -3.53 4.03
N ARG A 2 16.38 -3.49 2.91
CA ARG A 2 16.60 -2.29 2.08
C ARG A 2 16.03 -2.53 0.68
N TYR A 3 15.35 -1.54 0.11
CA TYR A 3 14.85 -1.59 -1.27
C TYR A 3 15.21 -0.29 -2.00
N ASP A 4 16.14 -0.39 -2.95
CA ASP A 4 16.76 0.70 -3.70
C ASP A 4 16.18 0.88 -5.11
N LYS A 5 15.46 -0.12 -5.62
CA LYS A 5 14.86 -0.10 -6.97
C LYS A 5 13.60 0.76 -7.10
N TRP A 6 13.11 1.36 -6.00
CA TRP A 6 12.02 2.34 -6.05
C TRP A 6 12.61 3.73 -6.36
N THR A 7 12.46 4.19 -7.60
CA THR A 7 12.94 5.51 -8.04
C THR A 7 11.77 6.48 -8.27
N HIS A 8 12.04 7.66 -8.83
CA HIS A 8 10.98 8.58 -9.27
C HIS A 8 10.30 8.09 -10.54
N GLU A 9 11.07 7.49 -11.44
CA GLU A 9 10.62 6.96 -12.74
C GLU A 9 9.97 5.56 -12.60
N LYS A 10 10.45 4.78 -11.62
CA LYS A 10 10.04 3.39 -11.45
C LYS A 10 9.52 3.14 -10.04
N ALA A 11 8.19 3.06 -9.93
CA ALA A 11 7.53 2.64 -8.70
C ALA A 11 7.74 1.14 -8.45
N ILE A 12 7.72 0.75 -7.18
CA ILE A 12 7.62 -0.66 -6.78
C ILE A 12 6.30 -1.25 -7.29
N SER A 13 6.29 -2.54 -7.66
CA SER A 13 5.04 -3.22 -8.03
C SER A 13 4.19 -3.53 -6.79
N PRO A 14 2.84 -3.56 -6.92
CA PRO A 14 1.94 -3.92 -5.82
C PRO A 14 2.31 -5.24 -5.14
N VAL A 15 2.55 -6.29 -5.94
CA VAL A 15 2.91 -7.64 -5.46
C VAL A 15 4.20 -7.62 -4.62
N LEU A 16 5.21 -6.87 -5.05
CA LEU A 16 6.48 -6.80 -4.34
C LEU A 16 6.35 -5.98 -3.05
N LEU A 17 5.58 -4.89 -3.06
CA LEU A 17 5.30 -4.11 -1.86
C LEU A 17 4.62 -4.95 -0.77
N ILE A 18 3.58 -5.70 -1.15
CA ILE A 18 2.88 -6.63 -0.25
C ILE A 18 3.88 -7.65 0.33
N LYS A 19 4.67 -8.31 -0.53
CA LYS A 19 5.67 -9.29 -0.09
C LYS A 19 6.67 -8.70 0.90
N MET A 20 7.13 -7.47 0.66
CA MET A 20 8.03 -6.78 1.58
C MET A 20 7.38 -6.52 2.95
N ILE A 21 6.13 -6.06 2.97
CA ILE A 21 5.38 -5.82 4.21
C ILE A 21 5.21 -7.13 4.98
N THR A 22 4.73 -8.19 4.32
CA THR A 22 4.52 -9.51 4.94
C THR A 22 5.80 -10.07 5.56
N VAL A 23 6.94 -9.99 4.85
CA VAL A 23 8.23 -10.45 5.39
C VAL A 23 8.64 -9.63 6.60
N MET A 24 8.49 -8.30 6.55
CA MET A 24 8.89 -7.42 7.65
C MET A 24 8.01 -7.62 8.90
N GLU A 25 6.70 -7.80 8.73
CA GLU A 25 5.76 -8.07 9.82
C GLU A 25 6.00 -9.44 10.45
N ALA A 26 6.21 -10.50 9.64
CA ALA A 26 6.52 -11.84 10.13
C ALA A 26 7.86 -11.91 10.90
N MET A 27 8.85 -11.08 10.52
CA MET A 27 10.12 -10.97 11.25
C MET A 27 9.95 -10.31 12.63
N ASP A 28 8.95 -9.44 12.79
CA ASP A 28 8.72 -8.72 14.05
C ASP A 28 7.68 -9.37 14.97
N GLU A 29 6.77 -10.21 14.46
CA GLU A 29 5.74 -10.87 15.27
C GLU A 29 6.34 -11.61 16.50
N LYS A 30 7.58 -12.11 16.37
CA LYS A 30 8.33 -12.76 17.45
C LYS A 30 8.89 -11.79 18.51
N LYS A 31 9.06 -10.51 18.17
CA LYS A 31 9.75 -9.49 18.98
C LYS A 31 8.82 -8.42 19.56
N LYS A 32 7.62 -8.23 18.99
CA LYS A 32 6.64 -7.20 19.41
C LYS A 32 7.25 -5.78 19.48
N LYS A 33 8.08 -5.41 18.51
CA LYS A 33 8.78 -4.10 18.51
C LYS A 33 8.33 -3.24 17.32
N PRO A 34 8.30 -1.91 17.45
CA PRO A 34 7.95 -1.07 16.31
C PRO A 34 8.94 -1.25 15.15
N ILE A 35 8.41 -1.46 13.94
CA ILE A 35 9.21 -1.50 12.71
C ILE A 35 9.54 -0.07 12.29
N VAL A 36 10.83 0.26 12.19
CA VAL A 36 11.29 1.55 11.68
C VAL A 36 11.30 1.53 10.16
N VAL A 37 10.52 2.40 9.54
CA VAL A 37 10.46 2.59 8.08
C VAL A 37 10.90 4.00 7.74
N HIS A 38 11.85 4.13 6.82
CA HIS A 38 12.36 5.44 6.38
C HIS A 38 12.59 5.47 4.87
N GLY A 39 12.82 6.67 4.36
CA GLY A 39 13.20 6.96 2.98
C GLY A 39 13.99 8.27 2.98
N THR A 40 14.02 9.00 1.86
CA THR A 40 14.74 10.29 1.80
C THR A 40 14.16 11.32 2.77
N HIS A 41 12.83 11.52 2.74
CA HIS A 41 12.14 12.50 3.58
C HIS A 41 11.14 11.85 4.57
N GLY A 42 10.93 10.53 4.46
CA GLY A 42 10.00 9.80 5.31
C GLY A 42 8.51 10.18 5.11
N ILE A 43 8.13 10.79 3.99
CA ILE A 43 6.74 11.24 3.73
C ILE A 43 6.07 10.60 2.51
N ARG A 44 6.85 10.06 1.57
CA ARG A 44 6.34 9.50 0.30
C ARG A 44 6.32 7.97 0.31
N ARG A 45 7.41 7.32 -0.12
CA ARG A 45 7.55 5.85 -0.17
C ARG A 45 7.32 5.19 1.19
N THR A 46 7.85 5.82 2.26
CA THR A 46 7.60 5.42 3.64
C THR A 46 6.11 5.40 3.97
N ALA A 47 5.38 6.43 3.54
CA ALA A 47 3.97 6.51 3.84
C ALA A 47 3.13 5.53 3.02
N VAL A 48 3.52 5.28 1.75
CA VAL A 48 2.91 4.20 0.95
C VAL A 48 3.09 2.86 1.66
N PHE A 49 4.29 2.54 2.15
CA PHE A 49 4.52 1.32 2.92
C PHE A 49 3.61 1.23 4.16
N VAL A 50 3.60 2.28 4.98
CA VAL A 50 2.84 2.29 6.24
C VAL A 50 1.33 2.22 6.01
N ILE A 51 0.81 2.98 5.04
CA ILE A 51 -0.62 2.96 4.70
C ILE A 51 -1.01 1.58 4.17
N THR A 52 -0.22 1.00 3.26
CA THR A 52 -0.50 -0.33 2.71
C THR A 52 -0.46 -1.40 3.82
N SER A 53 0.49 -1.35 4.75
CA SER A 53 0.53 -2.26 5.91
C SER A 53 -0.73 -2.12 6.78
N LEU A 54 -1.17 -0.89 7.06
CA LEU A 54 -2.44 -0.66 7.76
C LEU A 54 -3.64 -1.26 7.03
N LEU A 55 -3.69 -1.13 5.70
CA LEU A 55 -4.78 -1.68 4.89
C LEU A 55 -4.74 -3.21 4.85
N MET A 56 -3.56 -3.82 4.73
CA MET A 56 -3.40 -5.27 4.81
C MET A 56 -3.96 -5.80 6.13
N LYS A 57 -3.64 -5.14 7.25
CA LYS A 57 -4.20 -5.48 8.56
C LYS A 57 -5.72 -5.32 8.62
N GLN A 58 -6.26 -4.21 8.11
CA GLN A 58 -7.73 -4.01 8.06
C GLN A 58 -8.42 -5.11 7.24
N ILE A 59 -7.86 -5.46 6.09
CA ILE A 59 -8.38 -6.49 5.19
C ILE A 59 -8.38 -7.85 5.89
N SER A 60 -7.26 -8.25 6.50
CA SER A 60 -7.14 -9.58 7.12
C SER A 60 -7.97 -9.72 8.39
N GLU A 61 -8.14 -8.66 9.18
CA GLU A 61 -8.86 -8.71 10.45
C GLU A 61 -10.38 -8.49 10.31
N THR A 62 -10.80 -7.67 9.33
CA THR A 62 -12.19 -7.20 9.25
C THR A 62 -12.86 -7.43 7.91
N HIS A 63 -12.12 -7.86 6.88
CA HIS A 63 -12.58 -7.94 5.49
C HIS A 63 -13.08 -6.59 4.92
N HIS A 64 -12.77 -5.49 5.60
CA HIS A 64 -13.08 -4.13 5.18
C HIS A 64 -11.80 -3.31 5.12
N MET A 65 -11.79 -2.27 4.30
CA MET A 65 -10.65 -1.34 4.24
C MET A 65 -11.11 0.08 3.95
N SER A 66 -10.31 1.08 4.36
CA SER A 66 -10.53 2.47 3.97
C SER A 66 -9.21 3.21 3.80
N ILE A 67 -8.85 3.48 2.54
CA ILE A 67 -7.64 4.21 2.19
C ILE A 67 -7.65 5.61 2.82
N LEU A 68 -8.78 6.31 2.78
CA LEU A 68 -8.89 7.64 3.38
C LEU A 68 -8.69 7.62 4.89
N LYS A 69 -9.33 6.68 5.61
CA LYS A 69 -9.15 6.57 7.06
C LYS A 69 -7.70 6.20 7.42
N ALA A 70 -7.09 5.25 6.69
CA ALA A 70 -5.69 4.88 6.88
C ALA A 70 -4.75 6.07 6.61
N ALA A 71 -4.96 6.80 5.52
CA ALA A 71 -4.19 7.98 5.17
C ALA A 71 -4.33 9.11 6.21
N ILE A 72 -5.55 9.37 6.71
CA ILE A 72 -5.80 10.35 7.77
C ILE A 72 -5.08 9.93 9.06
N ALA A 73 -5.17 8.66 9.45
CA ALA A 73 -4.49 8.15 10.64
C ALA A 73 -2.97 8.38 10.57
N VAL A 74 -2.36 8.12 9.41
CA VAL A 74 -0.92 8.39 9.19
C VAL A 74 -0.63 9.89 9.16
N ARG A 75 -1.46 10.71 8.49
CA ARG A 75 -1.29 12.17 8.41
C ARG A 75 -1.33 12.86 9.77
N ARG A 76 -2.11 12.35 10.71
CA ARG A 76 -2.14 12.85 12.10
C ARG A 76 -0.81 12.67 12.84
N ARG A 77 0.08 11.81 12.35
CA ARG A 77 1.41 11.56 12.93
C ARG A 77 2.56 12.04 12.07
N ARG A 78 2.36 12.15 10.75
CA ARG A 78 3.38 12.61 9.80
C ARG A 78 2.77 13.50 8.73
N TYR A 79 3.25 14.73 8.65
CA TYR A 79 2.84 15.69 7.63
C TYR A 79 3.19 15.22 6.20
N GLY A 80 2.58 15.83 5.20
CA GLY A 80 3.01 15.71 3.80
C GLY A 80 2.85 14.33 3.17
N VAL A 81 2.07 13.46 3.81
CA VAL A 81 1.78 12.09 3.34
C VAL A 81 0.74 12.09 2.22
N LEU A 82 0.93 11.20 1.24
CA LEU A 82 -0.02 10.89 0.16
C LEU A 82 -0.41 12.14 -0.66
N ARG A 83 0.59 12.86 -1.18
CA ARG A 83 0.39 14.08 -1.99
C ARG A 83 0.23 13.83 -3.49
N PHE A 84 0.60 12.64 -3.96
CA PHE A 84 0.66 12.30 -5.37
C PHE A 84 -0.40 11.25 -5.70
N LEU A 85 -1.05 11.40 -6.85
CA LEU A 85 -2.09 10.48 -7.32
C LEU A 85 -1.50 9.09 -7.60
N GLU A 86 -0.27 9.02 -8.09
CA GLU A 86 0.44 7.78 -8.39
C GLU A 86 0.65 6.95 -7.11
N ASP A 87 0.95 7.62 -5.99
CA ASP A 87 1.11 6.95 -4.71
C ASP A 87 -0.23 6.40 -4.21
N TYR A 88 -1.33 7.14 -4.42
CA TYR A 88 -2.69 6.66 -4.11
C TYR A 88 -3.07 5.46 -4.96
N ARG A 89 -2.80 5.50 -6.28
CA ARG A 89 -3.06 4.37 -7.20
C ARG A 89 -2.28 3.14 -6.77
N LEU A 90 -1.00 3.28 -6.44
CA LEU A 90 -0.16 2.18 -5.98
C LEU A 90 -0.70 1.57 -4.67
N ILE A 91 -1.15 2.40 -3.72
CA ILE A 91 -1.79 1.91 -2.48
C ILE A 91 -3.06 1.13 -2.79
N LEU A 92 -3.94 1.68 -3.63
CA LEU A 92 -5.20 1.03 -4.02
C LEU A 92 -4.94 -0.31 -4.71
N GLN A 93 -4.05 -0.35 -5.70
CA GLN A 93 -3.68 -1.58 -6.41
C GLN A 93 -3.09 -2.61 -5.45
N SER A 94 -2.24 -2.19 -4.51
CA SER A 94 -1.67 -3.09 -3.49
C SER A 94 -2.74 -3.65 -2.57
N ALA A 95 -3.69 -2.83 -2.13
CA ALA A 95 -4.77 -3.28 -1.26
C ALA A 95 -5.70 -4.27 -1.97
N LEU A 96 -6.05 -4.01 -3.24
CA LEU A 96 -6.85 -4.93 -4.07
C LEU A 96 -6.11 -6.25 -4.35
N CYS A 97 -4.82 -6.18 -4.69
CA CYS A 97 -3.99 -7.38 -4.86
C CYS A 97 -3.93 -8.22 -3.58
N TYR A 98 -3.83 -7.58 -2.41
CA TYR A 98 -3.83 -8.28 -1.13
C TYR A 98 -5.20 -8.90 -0.81
N ALA A 99 -6.29 -8.17 -1.02
CA ALA A 99 -7.64 -8.70 -0.85
C ALA A 99 -7.91 -9.91 -1.77
N LYS A 100 -7.38 -9.90 -2.99
CA LYS A 100 -7.40 -11.05 -3.90
C LYS A 100 -6.60 -12.23 -3.35
N GLN A 101 -5.42 -12.01 -2.74
CA GLN A 101 -4.64 -13.06 -2.07
C GLN A 101 -5.35 -13.64 -0.84
N CYS A 102 -6.22 -12.87 -0.19
CA CYS A 102 -7.08 -13.33 0.91
C CYS A 102 -8.39 -13.99 0.43
N ASP A 103 -8.51 -14.30 -0.86
CA ASP A 103 -9.72 -14.90 -1.48
C ASP A 103 -11.02 -14.09 -1.30
N LEU A 104 -10.91 -12.78 -1.02
CA LEU A 104 -12.05 -11.88 -0.86
C LEU A 104 -12.60 -11.37 -2.20
N ILE A 105 -11.82 -11.47 -3.27
CA ILE A 105 -12.20 -11.05 -4.64
C ILE A 105 -12.20 -12.25 -5.57
N LYS A 106 -13.39 -12.81 -5.84
CA LYS A 106 -13.53 -14.03 -6.67
C LYS A 106 -13.64 -13.75 -8.17
N ASN A 107 -14.27 -12.64 -8.55
CA ASN A 107 -14.48 -12.31 -9.96
C ASN A 107 -13.21 -11.73 -10.59
N GLU A 108 -12.58 -12.50 -11.47
CA GLU A 108 -11.32 -12.13 -12.11
C GLU A 108 -11.47 -10.92 -13.04
N LYS A 109 -12.56 -10.84 -13.80
CA LYS A 109 -12.80 -9.72 -14.71
C LYS A 109 -12.92 -8.40 -13.94
N ILE A 110 -13.73 -8.38 -12.88
CA ILE A 110 -13.91 -7.18 -12.04
C ILE A 110 -12.58 -6.80 -11.38
N PHE A 111 -11.79 -7.77 -10.93
CA PHE A 111 -10.47 -7.52 -10.37
C PHE A 111 -9.53 -6.86 -11.38
N MET A 112 -9.43 -7.42 -12.59
CA MET A 112 -8.59 -6.88 -13.65
C MET A 112 -9.03 -5.47 -14.06
N ASP A 113 -10.33 -5.26 -14.26
CA ASP A 113 -10.91 -3.94 -14.58
C ASP A 113 -10.59 -2.90 -13.48
N ALA A 114 -10.60 -3.31 -12.20
CA ALA A 114 -10.31 -2.43 -11.06
C ALA A 114 -8.81 -2.15 -10.83
N ILE A 115 -7.92 -3.06 -11.22
CA ILE A 115 -6.47 -2.84 -11.17
C ILE A 115 -6.00 -1.92 -12.29
N ASP A 116 -6.69 -1.93 -13.44
CA ASP A 116 -6.36 -1.16 -14.64
C ASP A 116 -6.81 0.31 -14.61
N VAL A 117 -7.17 0.83 -13.43
CA VAL A 117 -7.55 2.25 -13.18
C VAL A 117 -6.46 3.27 -13.61
N GLY A 118 -5.28 2.79 -14.04
CA GLY A 118 -4.25 3.58 -14.69
C GLY A 118 -4.72 4.38 -15.91
N GLU A 119 -5.64 3.82 -16.72
CA GLU A 119 -6.12 4.47 -17.96
C GLU A 119 -7.29 5.45 -17.71
N LEU A 120 -8.27 5.10 -16.88
CA LEU A 120 -9.50 5.88 -16.67
C LEU A 120 -9.29 7.28 -16.06
N LEU A 121 -8.24 7.46 -15.26
CA LEU A 121 -7.93 8.74 -14.61
C LEU A 121 -6.97 9.62 -15.41
N ARG A 122 -6.50 9.18 -16.58
CA ARG A 122 -5.73 10.02 -17.51
C ARG A 122 -6.63 10.78 -18.50
N VAL A 123 -7.89 10.39 -18.62
CA VAL A 123 -8.84 10.95 -19.60
C VAL A 123 -9.67 12.10 -19.02
N ASN A 124 -9.64 12.31 -17.68
CA ASN A 124 -10.54 13.25 -16.99
C ASN A 124 -9.81 14.32 -16.14
N LEU A 125 -8.55 14.64 -16.45
CA LEU A 125 -7.80 15.79 -15.94
C LEU A 125 -6.99 16.40 -17.09
#